data_AF-A0A0K2VBI4-F1
#
_entry.id   AF-A0A0K2VBI4-F1
#
_cell.length_a   1.000
_cell.length_b   1.000
_cell.length_c   1.000
_cell.angle_alpha   90.00
_cell.angle_beta   90.00
_cell.angle_gamma   90.00
#
_symmetry.space_group_name_H-M   'P 1'
#
loop_
_entity.id
_entity.type
_entity.pdbx_description
1 polymer ?
#
loop_
_entity_poly.entity_id
_entity_poly.type
_entity_poly.pdbx_seq_one_letter_code
_entity_poly.pdbx_strand_id
1 'polypeptide(L)'
;LFLSNKIISIGAAIQCWECNSKTDPGCSDPFKGYSLGSVNCSQINDKIDHLQDESEIYLEASICRKTVQTVEEEVRIIRGCGWVQNDEKLKSRDCF
;
A
#
# COMPACT_ATOMS: atom_id res chain seq x y z
N LEU A 1 25.08 19.15 33.89
CA LEU A 1 24.28 17.96 33.52
C LEU A 1 22.92 18.44 33.05
N PHE A 2 22.75 18.70 31.75
CA PHE A 2 21.44 19.07 31.19
C PHE A 2 20.75 17.78 30.74
N LEU A 3 19.73 17.35 31.48
CA LEU A 3 18.83 16.29 31.06
C LEU A 3 17.85 16.90 30.06
N SER A 4 18.18 16.82 28.77
CA SER A 4 17.26 17.22 27.69
C SER A 4 16.09 16.24 27.64
N ASN A 5 14.92 16.69 28.10
CA ASN A 5 13.65 15.97 27.93
C ASN A 5 13.35 15.84 26.43
N LYS A 6 13.65 14.67 25.86
CA LYS A 6 13.21 14.32 24.50
C LYS A 6 11.72 13.98 24.54
N ILE A 7 10.91 14.85 23.95
CA ILE A 7 9.51 14.53 23.64
C ILE A 7 9.51 13.51 22.50
N ILE A 8 8.97 12.32 22.76
CA ILE A 8 8.75 11.31 21.72
C ILE A 8 7.45 11.66 21.00
N SER A 9 7.52 11.99 19.71
CA SER A 9 6.35 12.17 18.86
C SER A 9 5.86 10.82 18.34
N ILE A 10 4.56 10.55 18.47
CA ILE A 10 3.93 9.33 17.94
C ILE A 10 3.51 9.64 16.49
N GLY A 11 4.15 8.99 15.52
CA GLY A 11 3.77 9.08 14.11
C GLY A 11 2.69 8.06 13.75
N ALA A 12 1.73 8.47 12.93
CA ALA A 12 0.79 7.56 12.27
C ALA A 12 1.24 7.38 10.81
N ALA A 13 1.15 6.15 10.31
CA ALA A 13 1.46 5.83 8.92
C ALA A 13 0.52 4.73 8.41
N ILE A 14 0.33 4.68 7.08
CA ILE A 14 -0.48 3.64 6.45
C ILE A 14 0.33 2.34 6.40
N GLN A 15 -0.23 1.28 6.98
CA GLN A 15 0.35 -0.05 6.97
C GLN A 15 -0.50 -0.98 6.12
N CYS A 16 0.12 -1.59 5.10
CA CYS A 16 -0.55 -2.47 4.16
C CYS A 16 0.14 -3.84 4.12
N TRP A 17 -0.54 -4.81 3.51
CA TRP A 17 0.06 -6.10 3.17
C TRP A 17 0.60 -6.06 1.75
N GLU A 18 1.84 -6.45 1.55
CA GLU A 18 2.52 -6.62 0.28
C GLU A 18 2.79 -8.11 0.06
N CYS A 19 1.92 -8.77 -0.70
CA CYS A 19 1.95 -10.22 -0.85
C CYS A 19 1.28 -10.69 -2.15
N ASN A 20 1.57 -11.94 -2.53
CA ASN A 20 0.99 -12.62 -3.68
C ASN A 20 0.51 -14.02 -3.26
N SER A 21 -0.77 -14.34 -3.49
CA SER A 21 -1.37 -15.61 -3.07
C SER A 21 -0.80 -16.84 -3.77
N LYS A 22 -0.10 -16.67 -4.89
CA LYS A 22 0.63 -17.75 -5.56
C LYS A 22 1.77 -18.29 -4.69
N THR A 23 2.41 -17.43 -3.91
CA THR A 23 3.60 -17.77 -3.10
C THR A 23 3.33 -17.74 -1.60
N ASP A 24 2.33 -16.97 -1.17
CA ASP A 24 1.88 -16.88 0.22
C ASP A 24 0.39 -17.26 0.31
N PRO A 25 0.06 -18.51 0.68
CA PRO A 25 -1.33 -18.94 0.83
C PRO A 25 -2.15 -18.10 1.83
N GLY A 26 -1.50 -17.44 2.80
CA GLY A 26 -2.16 -16.53 3.74
C GLY A 26 -2.66 -15.23 3.08
N CYS A 27 -2.07 -14.86 1.94
CA CYS A 27 -2.47 -13.70 1.14
C CYS A 27 -3.74 -13.93 0.31
N SER A 28 -4.24 -15.18 0.25
CA SER A 28 -5.46 -15.57 -0.45
C SER A 28 -6.72 -14.82 0.03
N ASP A 29 -7.85 -15.12 -0.60
CA ASP A 29 -9.17 -14.70 -0.13
C ASP A 29 -9.98 -15.95 0.27
N PRO A 30 -10.35 -16.13 1.54
CA PRO A 30 -10.22 -15.18 2.65
C PRO A 30 -8.77 -14.96 3.12
N PHE A 31 -8.48 -13.73 3.53
CA PHE A 31 -7.16 -13.34 4.05
C PHE A 31 -6.89 -13.99 5.41
N LYS A 32 -5.68 -14.54 5.57
CA LYS A 32 -5.21 -15.09 6.83
C LYS A 32 -4.08 -14.18 7.34
N GLY A 33 -4.34 -13.47 8.44
CA GLY A 33 -3.51 -12.38 8.98
C GLY A 33 -2.10 -12.73 9.46
N TYR A 34 -1.53 -13.85 9.02
CA TYR A 34 -0.16 -14.28 9.29
C TYR A 34 0.75 -14.21 8.05
N SER A 35 0.35 -13.45 7.02
CA SER A 35 1.20 -13.13 5.88
C SER A 35 2.52 -12.48 6.32
N LEU A 36 3.62 -12.72 5.60
CA LEU A 36 4.95 -12.18 5.96
C LEU A 36 5.18 -10.73 5.48
N GLY A 37 4.20 -10.11 4.83
CA GLY A 37 4.41 -8.91 4.01
C GLY A 37 3.88 -7.59 4.57
N SER A 38 3.79 -7.35 5.88
CA SER A 38 3.27 -6.04 6.34
C SER A 38 4.32 -4.95 6.11
N VAL A 39 3.96 -3.88 5.40
CA VAL A 39 4.85 -2.78 5.04
C VAL A 39 4.29 -1.43 5.48
N ASN A 40 5.18 -0.49 5.81
CA ASN A 40 4.82 0.91 6.02
C ASN A 40 4.93 1.64 4.68
N CYS A 41 3.80 1.98 4.06
CA CYS A 41 3.83 2.61 2.73
C CYS A 41 4.36 4.04 2.76
N SER A 42 4.39 4.72 3.91
CA SER A 42 4.98 6.07 4.03
C SER A 42 6.50 6.05 3.92
N GLN A 43 7.13 4.88 3.87
CA GLN A 43 8.57 4.71 3.69
C GLN A 43 8.91 4.22 2.28
N ILE A 44 7.90 3.97 1.44
CA ILE A 44 8.07 3.49 0.07
C ILE A 44 8.00 4.71 -0.85
N ASN A 45 9.17 5.25 -1.19
CA ASN A 45 9.31 6.28 -2.20
C ASN A 45 9.47 5.62 -3.57
N ASP A 46 8.37 5.10 -4.11
CA ASP A 46 8.39 4.59 -5.48
C ASP A 46 8.40 5.76 -6.45
N LYS A 47 9.50 5.89 -7.20
CA LYS A 47 9.45 6.60 -8.47
C LYS A 47 8.56 5.76 -9.39
N ILE A 48 7.33 6.22 -9.59
CA ILE A 48 6.44 5.57 -10.55
C ILE A 48 6.88 6.02 -11.94
N ASP A 49 7.89 5.34 -12.47
CA ASP A 49 8.56 5.68 -13.74
C ASP A 49 7.61 5.72 -14.95
N HIS A 50 6.42 5.15 -14.84
CA HIS A 50 5.39 5.12 -15.88
C HIS A 50 4.27 6.16 -15.69
N LEU A 51 4.32 6.99 -14.64
CA LEU A 51 3.44 8.16 -14.45
C LEU A 51 4.18 9.47 -14.80
N GLN A 52 4.95 9.44 -15.89
CA GLN A 52 5.67 10.61 -16.43
C GLN A 52 4.71 11.56 -17.13
N ASP A 53 3.89 12.31 -16.38
CA ASP A 53 3.32 13.57 -16.85
C ASP A 53 3.95 14.72 -16.06
N GLU A 54 5.05 15.22 -16.62
CA GLU A 54 5.68 16.56 -16.52
C GLU A 54 5.88 17.26 -15.16
N SER A 55 5.54 16.64 -14.04
CA SER A 55 5.89 17.11 -12.71
C SER A 55 6.35 15.93 -11.88
N GLU A 56 7.50 16.06 -11.21
CA GLU A 56 7.97 15.10 -10.21
C GLU A 56 7.01 15.07 -9.00
N ILE A 57 5.79 14.59 -9.21
CA ILE A 57 4.83 14.40 -8.14
C ILE A 57 5.23 13.10 -7.48
N TYR A 58 6.01 13.22 -6.40
CA TYR A 58 6.09 12.19 -5.39
C TYR A 58 4.66 11.97 -4.89
N LEU A 59 4.05 10.87 -5.32
CA LEU A 59 2.77 10.46 -4.80
C LEU A 59 3.04 9.71 -3.51
N GLU A 60 2.42 10.18 -2.43
CA GLU A 60 2.34 9.42 -1.19
C GLU A 60 1.30 8.32 -1.37
N ALA A 61 1.61 7.11 -0.90
CA ALA A 61 0.65 6.02 -0.91
C ALA A 61 -0.53 6.40 -0.01
N SER A 62 -1.75 6.37 -0.56
CA SER A 62 -2.96 6.84 0.11
C SER A 62 -3.91 5.69 0.51
N ILE A 63 -3.72 4.50 -0.07
CA ILE A 63 -4.60 3.34 0.15
C ILE A 63 -3.82 2.03 0.21
N CYS A 64 -4.42 1.00 0.79
CA CYS A 64 -4.01 -0.39 0.56
C CYS A 64 -4.79 -0.96 -0.62
N ARG A 65 -4.09 -1.50 -1.62
CA ARG A 65 -4.71 -2.12 -2.79
C ARG A 65 -4.83 -3.63 -2.64
N LYS A 66 -5.87 -4.19 -3.23
CA LYS A 66 -6.06 -5.62 -3.47
C LYS A 66 -6.42 -5.79 -4.95
N THR A 67 -5.58 -6.50 -5.68
CA THR A 67 -5.80 -6.86 -7.08
C THR A 67 -6.18 -8.32 -7.15
N VAL A 68 -7.29 -8.63 -7.81
CA VAL A 68 -7.73 -9.98 -8.13
C VAL A 68 -7.46 -10.21 -9.61
N GLN A 69 -6.67 -11.24 -9.93
CA GLN A 69 -6.30 -11.56 -11.31
C GLN A 69 -6.51 -13.04 -11.57
N THR A 70 -7.04 -13.40 -12.73
CA THR A 70 -7.07 -14.78 -13.21
C THR A 70 -5.97 -14.94 -14.23
N VAL A 71 -5.03 -15.86 -13.99
CA VAL A 71 -3.91 -16.14 -14.88
C VAL A 71 -3.78 -17.65 -14.98
N GLU A 72 -3.85 -18.20 -16.20
CA GLU A 72 -3.82 -19.66 -16.45
C GLU A 72 -4.91 -20.40 -15.66
N GLU A 73 -6.13 -19.86 -15.67
CA GLU A 73 -7.30 -20.40 -14.93
C GLU A 73 -7.16 -20.39 -13.38
N GLU A 74 -6.05 -19.90 -12.85
CA GLU A 74 -5.84 -19.73 -11.42
C GLU A 74 -6.14 -18.29 -10.98
N VAL A 75 -6.93 -18.14 -9.93
CA VAL A 75 -7.16 -16.85 -9.27
C VAL A 75 -5.99 -16.52 -8.35
N ARG A 76 -5.41 -15.34 -8.53
CA ARG A 76 -4.29 -14.79 -7.76
C ARG A 76 -4.73 -13.48 -7.11
N ILE A 77 -4.45 -13.37 -5.81
CA ILE A 77 -4.68 -12.17 -5.00
C ILE A 77 -3.33 -11.53 -4.75
N ILE A 78 -3.21 -10.27 -5.17
CA ILE A 78 -2.01 -9.46 -4.96
C ILE A 78 -2.40 -8.27 -4.10
N ARG A 79 -1.67 -8.02 -3.03
CA ARG A 79 -1.88 -6.88 -2.14
C ARG A 79 -0.65 -5.97 -2.16
N GLY A 80 -0.84 -4.68 -1.90
CA GLY A 80 0.26 -3.74 -1.75
C GLY A 80 -0.20 -2.33 -1.39
N CYS A 81 0.73 -1.39 -1.45
CA CYS A 81 0.46 0.03 -1.35
C CYS A 81 -0.14 0.58 -2.66
N GLY A 82 -0.99 1.61 -2.57
CA GLY A 82 -1.63 2.24 -3.73
C GLY A 82 -1.49 3.76 -3.71
N TRP A 83 -1.17 4.32 -4.87
CA TRP A 83 -0.97 5.75 -5.10
C TRP A 83 -2.13 6.29 -5.93
N VAL A 84 -3.19 6.69 -5.25
CA VAL A 84 -4.34 7.32 -5.88
C VAL A 84 -4.39 8.77 -5.41
N GLN A 85 -4.42 9.70 -6.36
CA GLN A 85 -4.64 11.11 -6.04
C GLN A 85 -5.99 11.26 -5.35
N ASN A 86 -6.02 11.98 -4.24
CA ASN A 86 -7.23 12.20 -3.46
C ASN A 86 -8.11 13.28 -4.13
N ASP A 87 -8.59 13.01 -5.34
CA ASP A 87 -9.51 13.88 -6.09
C ASP A 87 -10.93 13.77 -5.50
N GLU A 88 -11.59 14.91 -5.29
CA GLU A 88 -12.99 15.03 -4.85
C GLU A 88 -13.94 14.12 -5.65
N LYS A 89 -13.68 13.92 -6.94
CA LYS A 89 -14.48 13.06 -7.84
C LYS A 89 -14.47 11.59 -7.46
N LEU A 90 -13.51 11.16 -6.64
CA LEU A 90 -13.34 9.78 -6.25
C LEU A 90 -14.02 9.45 -4.91
N LYS A 91 -14.47 10.47 -4.15
CA LYS A 91 -15.06 10.31 -2.81
C LYS A 91 -16.36 9.47 -2.80
N SER A 92 -17.07 9.39 -3.92
CA SER A 92 -18.34 8.66 -4.04
C SER A 92 -18.22 7.27 -4.68
N ARG A 93 -17.00 6.81 -5.00
CA ARG A 93 -16.79 5.51 -5.64
C ARG A 93 -16.52 4.42 -4.61
N ASP A 94 -17.25 3.32 -4.72
CA ASP A 94 -17.01 2.12 -3.91
C ASP A 94 -15.76 1.35 -4.36
N CYS A 95 -15.32 1.52 -5.61
CA CYS A 95 -14.15 0.86 -6.21
C CYS A 95 -13.43 1.80 -7.19
N PHE A 96 -12.10 1.70 -7.23
CA PHE A 96 -11.21 2.41 -8.16
C PHE A 96 -10.96 1.57 -9.42
#